data_AF-A0A7C7I4H6-F1
#
_entry.id   AF-A0A7C7I4H6-F1
#
_cell.length_a   1.000
_cell.length_b   1.000
_cell.length_c   1.000
_cell.angle_alpha   90.00
_cell.angle_beta   90.00
_cell.angle_gamma   90.00
#
_symmetry.space_group_name_H-M   'P 1'
#
loop_
_entity.id
_entity.type
_entity.pdbx_description
1 polymer ?
#
loop_
_entity_poly.entity_id
_entity_poly.type
_entity_poly.pdbx_seq_one_letter_code
_entity_poly.pdbx_strand_id
1 'polypeptide(L)'
;MGELTRTGWHPKRTIVYAGWDAEEPGLLGSTEWAEHHRDELHEKAVLYINTDGNGRGFLSAGGSHTLERVVNQVAKEVEDPQTGVSVWERSRATRAVSGDPSAQREGDLWIAPLGSGSDYTPFLQHLGIGSLNISFGGESGGGSYHSQFDSFDHYTRFGDPGFSYGITLAKVAGRLTLRFADADVLPLRMENYAETVNRYVSEVVTLADDLRAETVQHNRLVEMDAFRLQADPTQTYNPPMSKDEVPFFNFAPLQNAVARLEDASTDLDRMLGEQLSNGVLSPVRMTEINRILQKIEQAMTDTDGLPGRPWFRHTIYAPGFYTGYGVKTLPGIREAIEQREWHLVEPQMERIAAALDRVTELLRQATGGLVS
;
A
#
# COMPACT_ATOMS: atom_id res chain seq x y z
N MET A 1 -10.27 -23.19 -7.73
CA MET A 1 -9.46 -23.31 -8.95
C MET A 1 -9.43 -24.73 -9.50
N GLY A 2 -8.96 -25.73 -8.74
CA GLY A 2 -8.90 -27.12 -9.24
C GLY A 2 -10.22 -27.65 -9.81
N GLU A 3 -11.35 -27.39 -9.16
CA GLU A 3 -12.67 -27.75 -9.71
C GLU A 3 -13.01 -27.01 -11.01
N LEU A 4 -12.68 -25.73 -11.14
CA LEU A 4 -12.91 -24.96 -12.37
C LEU A 4 -12.08 -25.53 -13.53
N THR A 5 -10.85 -25.95 -13.27
CA THR A 5 -10.02 -26.58 -14.30
C THR A 5 -10.61 -27.90 -14.79
N ARG A 6 -11.28 -28.67 -13.93
CA ARG A 6 -11.98 -29.90 -14.34
C ARG A 6 -13.18 -29.64 -15.25
N THR A 7 -13.75 -28.44 -15.25
CA THR A 7 -14.81 -28.06 -16.19
C THR A 7 -14.26 -27.62 -17.56
N GLY A 8 -12.95 -27.65 -17.76
CA GLY A 8 -12.28 -27.17 -18.99
C GLY A 8 -11.95 -25.68 -18.99
N TRP A 9 -12.17 -24.95 -17.88
CA TRP A 9 -11.71 -23.57 -17.75
C TRP A 9 -10.20 -23.53 -17.52
N HIS A 10 -9.50 -22.68 -18.27
CA HIS A 10 -8.09 -22.41 -18.09
C HIS A 10 -7.87 -20.91 -17.99
N PRO A 11 -7.11 -20.43 -16.97
CA PRO A 11 -6.87 -19.01 -16.81
C PRO A 11 -6.01 -18.47 -17.96
N LYS A 12 -6.23 -17.21 -18.35
CA LYS A 12 -5.37 -16.54 -19.36
C LYS A 12 -3.95 -16.29 -18.86
N ARG A 13 -3.77 -16.19 -17.55
CA ARG A 13 -2.47 -16.01 -16.88
C ARG A 13 -2.20 -17.14 -15.90
N THR A 14 -0.92 -17.46 -15.72
CA THR A 14 -0.48 -18.49 -14.77
C THR A 14 -0.79 -18.06 -13.34
N ILE A 15 -1.34 -18.98 -12.55
CA ILE A 15 -1.55 -18.80 -11.10
C ILE A 15 -0.51 -19.64 -10.38
N VAL A 16 0.29 -19.01 -9.52
CA VAL A 16 1.26 -19.67 -8.66
C VAL A 16 0.76 -19.65 -7.23
N TYR A 17 0.72 -20.82 -6.58
CA TYR A 17 0.45 -20.94 -5.15
C TYR A 17 1.76 -21.14 -4.42
N ALA A 18 2.02 -20.30 -3.43
CA ALA A 18 3.19 -20.40 -2.57
C ALA A 18 2.74 -20.56 -1.11
N GLY A 19 3.41 -21.46 -0.40
CA GLY A 19 3.34 -21.57 1.05
C GLY A 19 4.74 -21.33 1.57
N TRP A 20 4.93 -20.24 2.30
CA TRP A 20 6.25 -19.80 2.74
C TRP A 20 6.63 -20.47 4.06
N ASP A 21 7.91 -20.81 4.16
CA ASP A 21 8.53 -21.30 5.39
C ASP A 21 9.35 -20.16 6.01
N ALA A 22 9.57 -20.23 7.32
CA ALA A 22 10.39 -19.28 8.07
C ALA A 22 9.98 -17.80 7.87
N GLU A 23 8.68 -17.52 7.83
CA GLU A 23 8.12 -16.16 7.87
C GLU A 23 8.41 -15.50 9.24
N GLU A 24 8.08 -16.19 10.32
CA GLU A 24 8.21 -15.71 11.71
C GLU A 24 9.59 -15.15 12.10
N PRO A 25 10.73 -15.81 11.77
CA PRO A 25 12.05 -15.27 12.11
C PRO A 25 12.48 -14.06 11.26
N GLY A 26 11.75 -13.70 10.20
CA GLY A 26 12.06 -12.54 9.37
C GLY A 26 11.84 -12.71 7.86
N LEU A 27 10.73 -13.33 7.46
CA LEU A 27 10.30 -13.48 6.07
C LEU A 27 11.29 -14.26 5.20
N LEU A 28 12.02 -15.22 5.78
CA LEU A 28 13.19 -15.82 5.15
C LEU A 28 12.81 -16.57 3.87
N GLY A 29 11.78 -17.43 3.93
CA GLY A 29 11.40 -18.24 2.77
C GLY A 29 10.92 -17.42 1.57
N SER A 30 10.05 -16.44 1.79
CA SER A 30 9.56 -15.56 0.72
C SER A 30 10.65 -14.64 0.20
N THR A 31 11.52 -14.13 1.07
CA THR A 31 12.63 -13.25 0.70
C THR A 31 13.64 -13.95 -0.18
N GLU A 32 14.17 -15.10 0.26
CA GLU A 32 15.15 -15.87 -0.50
C GLU A 32 14.58 -16.34 -1.85
N TRP A 33 13.30 -16.74 -1.88
CA TRP A 33 12.66 -17.14 -3.12
C TRP A 33 12.50 -15.98 -4.10
N ALA A 34 12.08 -14.80 -3.60
CA ALA A 34 11.91 -13.61 -4.41
C ALA A 34 13.25 -13.09 -4.96
N GLU A 35 14.31 -13.11 -4.15
CA GLU A 35 15.66 -12.74 -4.59
C GLU A 35 16.21 -13.72 -5.63
N HIS A 36 16.02 -15.03 -5.42
CA HIS A 36 16.45 -16.06 -6.36
C HIS A 36 15.77 -15.95 -7.73
N HIS A 37 14.45 -15.68 -7.74
CA HIS A 37 13.65 -15.59 -8.96
C HIS A 37 13.46 -14.15 -9.45
N ARG A 38 14.28 -13.21 -8.97
CA ARG A 38 14.14 -11.77 -9.21
C ARG A 38 13.90 -11.44 -10.68
N ASP A 39 14.73 -11.94 -11.58
CA ASP A 39 14.65 -11.59 -13.00
C ASP A 39 13.38 -12.14 -13.65
N GLU A 40 12.99 -13.37 -13.30
CA GLU A 40 11.73 -13.97 -13.78
C GLU A 40 10.51 -13.22 -13.25
N LEU A 41 10.52 -12.84 -11.97
CA LEU A 41 9.43 -12.09 -11.34
C LEU A 41 9.32 -10.68 -11.92
N HIS A 42 10.43 -9.99 -12.15
CA HIS A 42 10.41 -8.69 -12.82
C HIS A 42 9.83 -8.76 -14.23
N GLU A 43 10.07 -9.85 -14.97
CA GLU A 43 9.53 -10.01 -16.32
C GLU A 43 8.06 -10.45 -16.34
N LYS A 44 7.63 -11.30 -15.39
CA LYS A 44 6.36 -12.04 -15.52
C LYS A 44 5.33 -11.77 -14.43
N ALA A 45 5.74 -11.31 -13.24
CA ALA A 45 4.81 -11.18 -12.12
C ALA A 45 3.85 -10.00 -12.33
N VAL A 46 2.56 -10.28 -12.16
CA VAL A 46 1.49 -9.28 -12.32
C VAL A 46 1.05 -8.72 -10.97
N LEU A 47 0.91 -9.61 -9.98
CA LEU A 47 0.32 -9.32 -8.69
C LEU A 47 0.76 -10.39 -7.69
N TYR A 48 1.05 -9.99 -6.46
CA TYR A 48 1.17 -10.87 -5.30
C TYR A 48 -0.03 -10.64 -4.36
N ILE A 49 -0.74 -11.71 -3.98
CA ILE A 49 -1.86 -11.64 -3.03
C ILE A 49 -1.47 -12.43 -1.78
N ASN A 50 -1.38 -11.72 -0.66
CA ASN A 50 -1.05 -12.25 0.65
C ASN A 50 -2.30 -12.43 1.51
N THR A 51 -2.33 -13.54 2.25
CA THR A 51 -3.26 -13.76 3.36
C THR A 51 -2.48 -14.47 4.46
N ASP A 52 -2.45 -13.89 5.65
CA ASP A 52 -1.65 -14.40 6.76
C ASP A 52 -2.56 -14.64 7.98
N GLY A 53 -3.19 -13.57 8.47
CA GLY A 53 -4.20 -13.66 9.52
C GLY A 53 -5.64 -13.79 8.99
N ASN A 54 -6.49 -14.44 9.78
CA ASN A 54 -7.93 -14.41 9.59
C ASN A 54 -8.68 -14.48 10.93
N GLY A 55 -9.84 -13.85 11.00
CA GLY A 55 -10.73 -13.87 12.16
C GLY A 55 -12.12 -13.37 11.77
N ARG A 56 -13.01 -13.28 12.75
CA ARG A 56 -14.38 -12.79 12.58
C ARG A 56 -14.44 -11.26 12.47
N GLY A 57 -15.27 -10.73 11.56
CA GLY A 57 -15.66 -9.32 11.56
C GLY A 57 -15.57 -8.63 10.19
N PHE A 58 -14.73 -7.60 10.10
CA PHE A 58 -14.65 -6.67 8.96
C PHE A 58 -13.51 -7.03 8.02
N LEU A 59 -13.67 -6.74 6.73
CA LEU A 59 -12.60 -6.91 5.73
C LEU A 59 -11.54 -5.84 5.94
N SER A 60 -10.29 -6.27 6.09
CA SER A 60 -9.10 -5.44 5.97
C SER A 60 -8.41 -5.72 4.65
N ALA A 61 -7.98 -4.64 3.97
CA ALA A 61 -7.19 -4.72 2.76
C ALA A 61 -6.13 -3.62 2.79
N GLY A 62 -4.88 -4.00 2.53
CA GLY A 62 -3.79 -3.08 2.28
C GLY A 62 -2.99 -3.49 1.05
N GLY A 63 -2.37 -2.54 0.37
CA GLY A 63 -1.58 -2.85 -0.83
C GLY A 63 -1.19 -1.66 -1.68
N SER A 64 -0.81 -1.99 -2.91
CA SER A 64 -0.60 -1.04 -4.00
C SER A 64 -1.92 -0.33 -4.32
N HIS A 65 -1.93 1.00 -4.31
CA HIS A 65 -3.18 1.77 -4.42
C HIS A 65 -3.79 1.71 -5.83
N THR A 66 -3.02 1.27 -6.83
CA THR A 66 -3.50 0.91 -8.16
C THR A 66 -4.56 -0.21 -8.13
N LEU A 67 -4.63 -0.98 -7.04
CA LEU A 67 -5.53 -2.14 -6.84
C LEU A 67 -6.80 -1.79 -6.04
N GLU A 68 -6.93 -0.55 -5.57
CA GLU A 68 -8.01 -0.13 -4.68
C GLU A 68 -9.40 -0.37 -5.30
N ARG A 69 -9.56 -0.03 -6.58
CA ARG A 69 -10.82 -0.20 -7.31
C ARG A 69 -11.27 -1.65 -7.36
N VAL A 70 -10.37 -2.56 -7.71
CA VAL A 70 -10.71 -3.98 -7.87
C VAL A 70 -11.01 -4.64 -6.52
N VAL A 71 -10.31 -4.23 -5.45
CA VAL A 71 -10.64 -4.64 -4.08
C VAL A 71 -12.07 -4.21 -3.71
N ASN A 72 -12.41 -2.95 -3.97
CA ASN A 72 -13.75 -2.43 -3.69
C ASN A 72 -14.85 -3.11 -4.52
N GLN A 73 -14.60 -3.42 -5.79
CA GLN A 73 -15.52 -4.18 -6.63
C GLN A 73 -15.77 -5.59 -6.09
N VAL A 74 -14.70 -6.32 -5.74
CA VAL A 74 -14.85 -7.67 -5.15
C VAL A 74 -15.56 -7.61 -3.81
N ALA A 75 -15.24 -6.63 -2.96
CA ALA A 75 -15.88 -6.47 -1.66
C ALA A 75 -17.39 -6.20 -1.76
N LYS A 76 -17.86 -5.56 -2.84
CA LYS A 76 -19.29 -5.33 -3.09
C LYS A 76 -20.03 -6.61 -3.53
N GLU A 77 -19.32 -7.60 -4.04
CA GLU A 77 -19.89 -8.86 -4.58
C GLU A 77 -19.83 -10.03 -3.60
N VAL A 78 -19.12 -9.88 -2.49
CA VAL A 78 -19.04 -10.90 -1.44
C VAL A 78 -19.96 -10.52 -0.31
N GLU A 79 -20.93 -11.39 -0.02
CA GLU A 79 -21.82 -11.27 1.12
C GLU A 79 -21.06 -11.53 2.43
N ASP A 80 -21.28 -10.67 3.42
CA ASP A 80 -20.84 -10.89 4.79
C ASP A 80 -21.71 -11.96 5.46
N PRO A 81 -21.10 -13.01 6.04
CA PRO A 81 -21.83 -14.19 6.47
C PRO A 81 -22.71 -13.99 7.72
N GLN A 82 -22.56 -12.88 8.45
CA GLN A 82 -23.32 -12.63 9.68
C GLN A 82 -24.41 -11.57 9.52
N THR A 83 -24.20 -10.60 8.64
CA THR A 83 -25.11 -9.46 8.45
C THR A 83 -25.93 -9.55 7.16
N GLY A 84 -25.51 -10.36 6.18
CA GLY A 84 -26.19 -10.53 4.89
C GLY A 84 -26.05 -9.34 3.93
N VAL A 85 -25.36 -8.27 4.31
CA VAL A 85 -24.95 -7.19 3.40
C VAL A 85 -23.62 -7.54 2.73
N SER A 86 -23.16 -6.75 1.76
CA SER A 86 -21.81 -6.95 1.22
C SER A 86 -20.72 -6.66 2.27
N VAL A 87 -19.57 -7.33 2.16
CA VAL A 87 -18.42 -7.06 3.04
C VAL A 87 -17.91 -5.62 2.87
N TRP A 88 -18.16 -5.00 1.72
CA TRP A 88 -17.94 -3.57 1.49
C TRP A 88 -18.87 -2.69 2.33
N GLU A 89 -20.18 -2.93 2.31
CA GLU A 89 -21.15 -2.16 3.11
C GLU A 89 -20.85 -2.27 4.61
N ARG A 90 -20.52 -3.47 5.08
CA ARG A 90 -20.13 -3.68 6.48
C ARG A 90 -18.84 -2.93 6.83
N SER A 91 -17.84 -2.97 5.96
CA SER A 91 -16.57 -2.25 6.17
C SER A 91 -16.76 -0.73 6.13
N ARG A 92 -17.62 -0.22 5.24
CA ARG A 92 -17.99 1.19 5.19
C ARG A 92 -18.69 1.64 6.48
N ALA A 93 -19.61 0.82 7.01
CA ALA A 93 -20.34 1.16 8.22
C ALA A 93 -19.43 1.30 9.45
N THR A 94 -18.51 0.35 9.67
CA THR A 94 -17.57 0.43 10.80
C THR A 94 -16.61 1.63 10.68
N ARG A 95 -16.16 1.93 9.45
CA ARG A 95 -15.34 3.11 9.15
C ARG A 95 -16.10 4.42 9.39
N ALA A 96 -17.37 4.50 8.99
CA ALA A 96 -18.21 5.67 9.25
C ALA A 96 -18.39 5.92 10.76
N VAL A 97 -18.60 4.87 11.55
CA VAL A 97 -18.74 4.96 13.01
C VAL A 97 -17.44 5.41 13.68
N SER A 98 -16.28 4.99 13.17
CA SER A 98 -14.96 5.38 13.68
C SER A 98 -14.47 6.74 13.17
N GLY A 99 -15.23 7.41 12.32
CA GLY A 99 -14.89 8.73 11.78
C GLY A 99 -13.84 8.70 10.66
N ASP A 100 -13.63 7.55 10.02
CA ASP A 100 -12.75 7.44 8.86
C ASP A 100 -13.36 8.22 7.67
N PRO A 101 -12.66 9.23 7.12
CA PRO A 101 -13.18 10.05 6.03
C PRO A 101 -13.42 9.26 4.74
N SER A 102 -12.75 8.11 4.54
CA SER A 102 -12.97 7.26 3.37
C SER A 102 -14.40 6.74 3.29
N ALA A 103 -15.10 6.57 4.43
CA ALA A 103 -16.48 6.11 4.46
C ALA A 103 -17.49 7.16 3.94
N GLN A 104 -17.13 8.45 3.96
CA GLN A 104 -17.97 9.54 3.49
C GLN A 104 -17.88 9.78 1.98
N ARG A 105 -16.95 9.12 1.30
CA ARG A 105 -16.75 9.24 -0.14
C ARG A 105 -17.89 8.57 -0.90
N GLU A 106 -18.23 9.13 -2.07
CA GLU A 106 -19.15 8.48 -3.01
C GLU A 106 -18.48 7.34 -3.80
N GLY A 107 -17.15 7.31 -3.81
CA GLY A 107 -16.33 6.35 -4.54
C GLY A 107 -15.90 5.12 -3.75
N ASP A 108 -14.70 4.65 -4.05
CA ASP A 108 -14.08 3.51 -3.38
C ASP A 108 -13.59 3.88 -1.97
N LEU A 109 -13.65 2.91 -1.06
CA LEU A 109 -13.00 2.97 0.25
C LEU A 109 -11.50 2.86 0.06
N TRP A 110 -10.75 3.64 0.82
CA TRP A 110 -9.29 3.56 0.80
C TRP A 110 -8.79 2.21 1.31
N ILE A 111 -7.79 1.66 0.64
CA ILE A 111 -7.00 0.55 1.22
C ILE A 111 -5.81 1.12 1.99
N ALA A 112 -5.29 0.35 2.95
CA ALA A 112 -4.11 0.78 3.70
C ALA A 112 -2.82 0.65 2.85
N PRO A 113 -1.83 1.54 2.99
CA PRO A 113 -0.49 1.26 2.49
C PRO A 113 0.15 0.09 3.26
N LEU A 114 1.04 -0.66 2.61
CA LEU A 114 1.76 -1.78 3.23
C LEU A 114 3.15 -1.36 3.72
N GLY A 115 3.45 -1.73 4.97
CA GLY A 115 4.76 -1.62 5.59
C GLY A 115 5.49 -2.94 5.48
N SER A 116 5.80 -3.58 6.60
CA SER A 116 6.26 -4.97 6.61
C SER A 116 5.39 -5.80 7.55
N GLY A 117 5.85 -7.00 7.92
CA GLY A 117 5.15 -7.91 8.82
C GLY A 117 4.31 -8.99 8.14
N SER A 118 4.59 -9.28 6.87
CA SER A 118 4.24 -10.55 6.21
C SER A 118 4.97 -10.68 4.87
N ASP A 119 4.79 -11.81 4.19
CA ASP A 119 5.53 -12.24 3.00
C ASP A 119 5.34 -11.37 1.74
N TYR A 120 4.44 -10.38 1.75
CA TYR A 120 4.37 -9.39 0.67
C TYR A 120 5.59 -8.47 0.62
N THR A 121 6.40 -8.42 1.68
CA THR A 121 7.49 -7.45 1.83
C THR A 121 8.53 -7.51 0.69
N PRO A 122 9.12 -8.67 0.36
CA PRO A 122 10.07 -8.76 -0.75
C PRO A 122 9.44 -8.48 -2.12
N PHE A 123 8.16 -8.81 -2.31
CA PHE A 123 7.47 -8.53 -3.58
C PHE A 123 7.25 -7.04 -3.78
N LEU A 124 6.66 -6.36 -2.79
CA LEU A 124 6.33 -4.95 -2.92
C LEU A 124 7.56 -4.05 -2.75
N GLN A 125 8.20 -4.08 -1.59
CA GLN A 125 9.20 -3.06 -1.28
C GLN A 125 10.56 -3.31 -1.91
N HIS A 126 10.91 -4.56 -2.21
CA HIS A 126 12.20 -4.89 -2.82
C HIS A 126 12.11 -5.02 -4.34
N LEU A 127 11.15 -5.79 -4.85
CA LEU A 127 11.00 -6.05 -6.29
C LEU A 127 10.07 -5.10 -7.03
N GLY A 128 9.23 -4.34 -6.34
CA GLY A 128 8.25 -3.45 -6.99
C GLY A 128 7.18 -4.23 -7.74
N ILE A 129 6.64 -5.29 -7.13
CA ILE A 129 5.52 -6.07 -7.65
C ILE A 129 4.26 -5.64 -6.93
N GLY A 130 3.22 -5.28 -7.68
CA GLY A 130 1.92 -4.88 -7.13
C GLY A 130 1.44 -5.94 -6.15
N SER A 131 1.06 -5.53 -4.94
CA SER A 131 0.81 -6.47 -3.84
C SER A 131 -0.44 -6.12 -3.05
N LEU A 132 -1.13 -7.14 -2.54
CA LEU A 132 -2.24 -7.01 -1.59
C LEU A 132 -1.99 -7.87 -0.35
N ASN A 133 -2.44 -7.39 0.80
CA ASN A 133 -2.65 -8.19 1.98
C ASN A 133 -4.12 -8.05 2.39
N ILE A 134 -4.83 -9.16 2.49
CA ILE A 134 -6.26 -9.19 2.83
C ILE A 134 -6.53 -10.14 3.99
N SER A 135 -7.43 -9.74 4.89
CA SER A 135 -7.83 -10.53 6.05
C SER A 135 -9.20 -10.09 6.55
N PHE A 136 -9.83 -10.91 7.40
CA PHE A 136 -10.95 -10.47 8.23
C PHE A 136 -10.53 -10.39 9.70
N GLY A 137 -11.16 -9.50 10.46
CA GLY A 137 -10.92 -9.37 11.90
C GLY A 137 -11.75 -8.30 12.58
N GLY A 138 -11.38 -7.98 13.83
CA GLY A 138 -12.03 -6.94 14.64
C GLY A 138 -13.12 -7.46 15.59
N GLU A 139 -13.56 -8.71 15.47
CA GLU A 139 -14.61 -9.28 16.34
C GLU A 139 -14.26 -10.66 16.93
N SER A 140 -13.05 -11.16 16.69
CA SER A 140 -12.53 -12.45 17.17
C SER A 140 -11.84 -12.40 18.54
N GLY A 141 -11.78 -11.24 19.19
CA GLY A 141 -10.89 -11.02 20.33
C GLY A 141 -9.41 -11.13 19.95
N GLY A 142 -8.52 -10.91 20.91
CA GLY A 142 -7.07 -11.04 20.73
C GLY A 142 -6.41 -11.73 21.93
N GLY A 143 -5.08 -11.74 21.96
CA GLY A 143 -4.30 -12.25 23.10
C GLY A 143 -3.75 -13.66 22.96
N SER A 144 -4.04 -14.37 21.86
CA SER A 144 -3.40 -15.65 21.52
C SER A 144 -2.14 -15.49 20.68
N TYR A 145 -1.96 -14.36 19.99
CA TYR A 145 -0.87 -14.09 19.06
C TYR A 145 0.51 -14.45 19.63
N HIS A 146 1.29 -15.23 18.88
CA HIS A 146 2.63 -15.73 19.24
C HIS A 146 2.68 -16.42 20.62
N SER A 147 1.62 -17.14 20.98
CA SER A 147 1.55 -17.88 22.22
C SER A 147 1.08 -19.31 21.98
N GLN A 148 1.32 -20.18 22.96
CA GLN A 148 0.79 -21.55 22.98
C GLN A 148 -0.76 -21.62 22.99
N PHE A 149 -1.45 -20.48 23.17
CA PHE A 149 -2.91 -20.41 23.10
C PHE A 149 -3.42 -20.23 21.67
N ASP A 150 -2.56 -19.87 20.71
CA ASP A 150 -2.91 -19.92 19.30
C ASP A 150 -3.04 -21.37 18.86
N SER A 151 -4.27 -21.86 18.91
CA SER A 151 -4.61 -23.27 18.79
C SER A 151 -5.93 -23.42 18.06
N PHE A 152 -6.12 -24.58 17.45
CA PHE A 152 -7.36 -24.93 16.77
C PHE A 152 -8.60 -24.78 17.70
N ASP A 153 -8.47 -25.16 18.98
CA ASP A 153 -9.54 -25.01 19.96
C ASP A 153 -9.88 -23.54 20.22
N HIS A 154 -8.87 -22.67 20.36
CA HIS A 154 -9.10 -21.23 20.51
C HIS A 154 -9.78 -20.65 19.27
N TYR A 155 -9.27 -20.95 18.08
CA TYR A 155 -9.81 -20.42 16.82
C TYR A 155 -11.26 -20.85 16.59
N THR A 156 -11.59 -22.11 16.84
CA THR A 156 -12.96 -22.63 16.63
C THR A 156 -13.98 -22.15 17.66
N ARG A 157 -13.53 -21.74 18.86
CA ARG A 157 -14.41 -21.21 19.91
C ARG A 157 -14.56 -19.70 19.88
N PHE A 158 -13.49 -18.97 19.53
CA PHE A 158 -13.43 -17.52 19.69
C PHE A 158 -13.03 -16.78 18.41
N GLY A 159 -12.15 -17.38 17.61
CA GLY A 159 -11.62 -16.81 16.36
C GLY A 159 -12.70 -16.61 15.29
N ASP A 160 -13.20 -17.72 14.75
CA ASP A 160 -14.27 -17.75 13.75
C ASP A 160 -15.10 -19.03 13.92
N PRO A 161 -16.00 -19.06 14.93
CA PRO A 161 -16.85 -20.22 15.16
C PRO A 161 -17.68 -20.57 13.91
N GLY A 162 -17.47 -21.77 13.38
CA GLY A 162 -18.12 -22.23 12.14
C GLY A 162 -17.40 -21.88 10.84
N PHE A 163 -16.19 -21.28 10.90
CA PHE A 163 -15.32 -21.00 9.74
C PHE A 163 -15.93 -20.09 8.66
N SER A 164 -16.96 -19.33 9.02
CA SER A 164 -17.73 -18.51 8.09
C SER A 164 -16.88 -17.42 7.44
N TYR A 165 -15.97 -16.79 8.20
CA TYR A 165 -15.05 -15.79 7.69
C TYR A 165 -13.86 -16.38 6.98
N GLY A 166 -13.38 -17.57 7.36
CA GLY A 166 -12.39 -18.30 6.56
C GLY A 166 -12.90 -18.58 5.14
N ILE A 167 -14.16 -19.01 5.00
CA ILE A 167 -14.81 -19.20 3.70
C ILE A 167 -15.00 -17.86 2.98
N THR A 168 -15.33 -16.80 3.71
CA THR A 168 -15.54 -15.45 3.14
C THR A 168 -14.22 -14.85 2.64
N LEU A 169 -13.11 -15.02 3.35
CA LEU A 169 -11.78 -14.65 2.89
C LEU A 169 -11.41 -15.40 1.61
N ALA A 170 -11.64 -16.72 1.57
CA ALA A 170 -11.41 -17.52 0.36
C ALA A 170 -12.27 -17.04 -0.84
N LYS A 171 -13.50 -16.57 -0.60
CA LYS A 171 -14.37 -15.96 -1.62
C LYS A 171 -13.81 -14.64 -2.14
N VAL A 172 -13.22 -13.80 -1.28
CA VAL A 172 -12.58 -12.53 -1.66
C VAL A 172 -11.28 -12.81 -2.43
N ALA A 173 -10.36 -13.56 -1.83
CA ALA A 173 -9.06 -13.92 -2.43
C ALA A 173 -9.23 -14.65 -3.77
N GLY A 174 -10.18 -15.59 -3.85
CA GLY A 174 -10.49 -16.33 -5.07
C GLY A 174 -11.04 -15.44 -6.19
N ARG A 175 -11.91 -14.48 -5.87
CA ARG A 175 -12.42 -13.51 -6.86
C ARG A 175 -11.34 -12.55 -7.35
N LEU A 176 -10.49 -12.05 -6.45
CA LEU A 176 -9.33 -11.23 -6.84
C LEU A 176 -8.42 -12.02 -7.78
N THR A 177 -8.08 -13.26 -7.41
CA THR A 177 -7.25 -14.15 -8.24
C THR A 177 -7.88 -14.36 -9.62
N LEU A 178 -9.18 -14.70 -9.69
CA LEU A 178 -9.88 -14.90 -10.96
C LEU A 178 -9.93 -13.63 -11.82
N ARG A 179 -10.19 -12.46 -11.23
CA ARG A 179 -10.21 -11.19 -11.95
C ARG A 179 -8.87 -10.93 -12.63
N PHE A 180 -7.75 -11.10 -11.93
CA PHE A 180 -6.43 -10.91 -12.55
C PHE A 180 -6.05 -12.03 -13.53
N ALA A 181 -6.43 -13.27 -13.22
CA ALA A 181 -6.14 -14.42 -14.07
C ALA A 181 -6.81 -14.33 -15.45
N ASP A 182 -8.03 -13.77 -15.52
CA ASP A 182 -8.85 -13.78 -16.74
C ASP A 182 -9.07 -12.40 -17.40
N ALA A 183 -8.68 -11.30 -16.76
CA ALA A 183 -8.91 -9.96 -17.32
C ALA A 183 -8.22 -9.77 -18.68
N ASP A 184 -8.92 -9.19 -19.65
CA ASP A 184 -8.33 -8.82 -20.94
C ASP A 184 -7.27 -7.73 -20.78
N VAL A 185 -7.56 -6.72 -19.95
CA VAL A 185 -6.61 -5.70 -19.50
C VAL A 185 -6.54 -5.73 -17.98
N LEU A 186 -5.34 -5.64 -17.40
CA LEU A 186 -5.16 -5.66 -15.95
C LEU A 186 -6.06 -4.62 -15.27
N PRO A 187 -6.85 -5.01 -14.23
CA PRO A 187 -7.86 -4.15 -13.62
C PRO A 187 -7.24 -3.17 -12.61
N LEU A 188 -6.24 -2.40 -13.05
CA LEU A 188 -5.64 -1.31 -12.29
C LEU A 188 -6.47 -0.03 -12.47
N ARG A 189 -6.44 0.85 -11.47
CA ARG A 189 -7.09 2.16 -11.50
C ARG A 189 -6.10 3.25 -11.10
N MET A 190 -5.67 4.05 -12.08
CA MET A 190 -4.58 4.99 -11.86
C MET A 190 -5.03 6.29 -11.18
N GLU A 191 -6.27 6.74 -11.39
CA GLU A 191 -6.80 7.91 -10.66
C GLU A 191 -6.77 7.71 -9.13
N ASN A 192 -7.16 6.52 -8.62
CA ASN A 192 -7.09 6.24 -7.18
C ASN A 192 -5.65 6.32 -6.66
N TYR A 193 -4.68 5.85 -7.45
CA TYR A 193 -3.26 5.97 -7.12
C TYR A 193 -2.79 7.43 -7.11
N ALA A 194 -3.09 8.20 -8.16
CA ALA A 194 -2.70 9.60 -8.26
C ALA A 194 -3.28 10.45 -7.12
N GLU A 195 -4.57 10.28 -6.81
CA GLU A 195 -5.23 10.92 -5.67
C GLU A 195 -4.53 10.58 -4.34
N THR A 196 -4.17 9.32 -4.15
CA THR A 196 -3.48 8.86 -2.93
C THR A 196 -2.09 9.49 -2.81
N VAL A 197 -1.30 9.50 -3.88
CA VAL A 197 0.03 10.12 -3.88
C VAL A 197 -0.06 11.60 -3.57
N ASN A 198 -1.02 12.32 -4.17
CA ASN A 198 -1.25 13.74 -3.89
C ASN A 198 -1.58 13.98 -2.41
N ARG A 199 -2.41 13.12 -1.81
CA ARG A 199 -2.67 13.15 -0.37
C ARG A 199 -1.40 12.95 0.45
N TYR A 200 -0.55 11.98 0.12
CA TYR A 200 0.72 11.79 0.83
C TYR A 200 1.69 12.97 0.68
N VAL A 201 1.74 13.60 -0.49
CA VAL A 201 2.52 14.83 -0.70
C VAL A 201 1.99 15.95 0.19
N SER A 202 0.67 16.11 0.26
CA SER A 202 0.03 17.08 1.17
C SER A 202 0.38 16.79 2.64
N GLU A 203 0.35 15.53 3.05
CA GLU A 203 0.72 15.12 4.42
C GLU A 203 2.18 15.45 4.77
N VAL A 204 3.14 15.30 3.85
CA VAL A 204 4.55 15.66 4.14
C VAL A 204 4.80 17.16 4.11
N VAL A 205 4.02 17.93 3.35
CA VAL A 205 4.03 19.41 3.41
C VAL A 205 3.53 19.86 4.78
N THR A 206 2.36 19.36 5.20
CA THR A 206 1.80 19.66 6.53
C THR A 206 2.76 19.25 7.65
N LEU A 207 3.39 18.07 7.55
CA LEU A 207 4.40 17.63 8.51
C LEU A 207 5.55 18.64 8.65
N ALA A 208 6.07 19.18 7.55
CA ALA A 208 7.15 20.18 7.59
C ALA A 208 6.71 21.48 8.27
N ASP A 209 5.47 21.91 8.00
CA ASP A 209 4.90 23.13 8.58
C ASP A 209 4.61 22.99 10.07
N ASP A 210 4.01 21.88 10.47
CA ASP A 210 3.73 21.55 11.87
C ASP A 210 5.04 21.43 12.65
N LEU A 211 6.03 20.70 12.14
CA LEU A 211 7.33 20.53 12.80
C LEU A 211 8.05 21.88 12.96
N ARG A 212 7.90 22.80 12.00
CA ARG A 212 8.45 24.16 12.10
C ARG A 212 7.76 24.95 13.22
N ALA A 213 6.43 24.94 13.26
CA ALA A 213 5.66 25.62 14.30
C ALA A 213 5.97 25.06 15.70
N GLU A 214 6.04 23.75 15.85
CA GLU A 214 6.43 23.07 17.08
C GLU A 214 7.86 23.40 17.50
N THR A 215 8.79 23.50 16.55
CA THR A 215 10.19 23.87 16.83
C THR A 215 10.29 25.28 17.39
N VAL A 216 9.57 26.24 16.80
CA VAL A 216 9.51 27.62 17.29
C VAL A 216 8.93 27.68 18.70
N GLN A 217 7.84 26.95 18.95
CA GLN A 217 7.23 26.90 20.28
C GLN A 217 8.16 26.26 21.32
N HIS A 218 8.78 25.12 20.97
CA HIS A 218 9.73 24.43 21.84
C HIS A 218 10.91 25.34 22.21
N ASN A 219 11.54 25.98 21.22
CA ASN A 219 12.70 26.86 21.44
C ASN A 219 12.32 28.06 22.31
N ARG A 220 11.13 28.65 22.11
CA ARG A 220 10.63 29.70 22.99
C ARG A 220 10.48 29.23 24.45
N LEU A 221 10.02 28.01 24.68
CA LEU A 221 9.93 27.44 26.04
C LEU A 221 11.30 27.20 26.66
N VAL A 222 12.30 26.81 25.86
CA VAL A 222 13.70 26.71 26.30
C VAL A 222 14.25 28.08 26.68
N GLU A 223 14.06 29.11 25.83
CA GLU A 223 14.51 30.48 26.08
C GLU A 223 13.87 31.11 27.33
N MET A 224 12.61 30.77 27.61
CA MET A 224 11.90 31.21 28.81
C MET A 224 12.29 30.42 30.07
N ASP A 225 13.23 29.47 29.98
CA ASP A 225 13.62 28.55 31.05
C ASP A 225 12.43 27.78 31.64
N ALA A 226 11.35 27.63 30.85
CA ALA A 226 10.06 27.15 31.33
C ALA A 226 10.13 25.69 31.80
N PHE A 227 10.93 24.86 31.12
CA PHE A 227 11.13 23.46 31.48
C PHE A 227 11.79 23.30 32.86
N ARG A 228 12.84 24.06 33.14
CA ARG A 228 13.52 24.00 34.44
C ARG A 228 12.66 24.61 35.55
N LEU A 229 11.97 25.72 35.26
CA LEU A 229 11.12 26.41 36.23
C LEU A 229 9.87 25.60 36.62
N GLN A 230 9.34 24.78 35.70
CA GLN A 230 8.20 23.90 35.95
C GLN A 230 8.59 22.59 36.65
N ALA A 231 9.83 22.12 36.49
CA ALA A 231 10.29 20.86 37.06
C ALA A 231 10.33 20.89 38.60
N ASP A 232 10.14 19.71 39.21
CA ASP A 232 10.24 19.51 40.66
C ASP A 232 11.70 19.74 41.12
N PRO A 233 11.99 20.75 41.95
CA PRO A 233 13.35 21.06 42.40
C PRO A 233 13.99 19.95 43.26
N THR A 234 13.21 18.99 43.76
CA THR A 234 13.71 17.86 44.54
C THR A 234 14.21 16.70 43.67
N GLN A 235 13.95 16.75 42.36
CA GLN A 235 14.36 15.72 41.42
C GLN A 235 15.45 16.22 40.48
N THR A 236 16.32 15.31 40.04
CA THR A 236 17.29 15.63 38.99
C THR A 236 16.55 15.73 37.67
N TYR A 237 16.54 16.92 37.07
CA TYR A 237 15.90 17.19 35.79
C TYR A 237 16.90 17.85 34.84
N ASN A 238 17.07 17.24 33.67
CA ASN A 238 17.88 17.80 32.59
C ASN A 238 16.93 18.46 31.57
N PRO A 239 16.84 19.80 31.53
CA PRO A 239 15.94 20.47 30.59
C PRO A 239 16.37 20.19 29.15
N PRO A 240 15.41 20.09 28.21
CA PRO A 240 15.72 19.89 26.81
C PRO A 240 16.46 21.11 26.26
N MET A 241 17.33 20.87 25.27
CA MET A 241 18.01 21.94 24.53
C MET A 241 17.11 22.49 23.42
N SER A 242 17.46 23.67 22.92
CA SER A 242 16.89 24.20 21.68
C SER A 242 17.17 23.25 20.52
N LYS A 243 16.20 23.13 19.62
CA LYS A 243 16.28 22.33 18.41
C LYS A 243 16.68 23.22 17.24
N ASP A 244 17.36 22.66 16.25
CA ASP A 244 17.68 23.37 15.01
C ASP A 244 16.39 23.79 14.28
N GLU A 245 16.42 24.96 13.64
CA GLU A 245 15.29 25.45 12.86
C GLU A 245 14.97 24.51 11.67
N VAL A 246 13.69 24.41 11.34
CA VAL A 246 13.22 23.61 10.20
C VAL A 246 13.21 24.51 8.96
N PRO A 247 14.04 24.24 7.94
CA PRO A 247 14.08 25.07 6.74
C PRO A 247 12.77 25.00 5.94
N PHE A 248 12.61 25.92 4.99
CA PHE A 248 11.56 25.82 3.98
C PHE A 248 12.04 24.94 2.83
N PHE A 249 11.26 23.92 2.48
CA PHE A 249 11.58 23.00 1.39
C PHE A 249 10.79 23.38 0.13
N ASN A 250 11.41 23.22 -1.04
CA ASN A 250 10.74 23.45 -2.32
C ASN A 250 10.01 22.18 -2.80
N PHE A 251 8.73 22.05 -2.46
CA PHE A 251 7.89 20.92 -2.91
C PHE A 251 7.39 21.04 -4.35
N ALA A 252 7.59 22.19 -5.02
CA ALA A 252 7.00 22.46 -6.34
C ALA A 252 7.39 21.43 -7.42
N PRO A 253 8.65 20.96 -7.53
CA PRO A 253 9.00 19.93 -8.51
C PRO A 253 8.22 18.62 -8.32
N LEU A 254 8.07 18.17 -7.07
CA LEU A 254 7.30 16.98 -6.73
C LEU A 254 5.81 17.17 -7.02
N GLN A 255 5.24 18.32 -6.64
CA GLN A 255 3.84 18.66 -6.93
C GLN A 255 3.58 18.70 -8.44
N ASN A 256 4.51 19.22 -9.24
CA ASN A 256 4.40 19.20 -10.70
C ASN A 256 4.44 17.77 -11.27
N ALA A 257 5.21 16.86 -10.67
CA ALA A 257 5.24 15.44 -11.07
C ALA A 257 3.91 14.74 -10.74
N VAL A 258 3.30 15.06 -9.58
CA VAL A 258 1.96 14.58 -9.22
C VAL A 258 0.91 15.08 -10.20
N ALA A 259 0.93 16.37 -10.58
CA ALA A 259 -0.02 16.91 -11.54
C ALA A 259 0.07 16.20 -12.91
N ARG A 260 1.29 15.95 -13.41
CA ARG A 260 1.50 15.17 -14.65
C ARG A 260 0.98 13.73 -14.53
N LEU A 261 1.13 13.11 -13.36
CA LEU A 261 0.62 11.78 -13.08
C LEU A 261 -0.91 11.77 -13.06
N GLU A 262 -1.55 12.76 -12.42
CA GLU A 262 -3.01 12.91 -12.38
C GLU A 262 -3.58 13.02 -13.81
N ASP A 263 -3.02 13.90 -14.65
CA ASP A 263 -3.42 14.06 -16.05
C ASP A 263 -3.31 12.74 -16.83
N ALA A 264 -2.15 12.07 -16.75
CA ALA A 264 -1.92 10.82 -17.48
C ALA A 264 -2.79 9.66 -16.95
N SER A 265 -3.12 9.66 -15.66
CA SER A 265 -4.00 8.68 -15.03
C SER A 265 -5.43 8.82 -15.54
N THR A 266 -5.96 10.04 -15.56
CA THR A 266 -7.29 10.33 -16.11
C THR A 266 -7.38 9.96 -17.58
N ASP A 267 -6.35 10.28 -18.38
CA ASP A 267 -6.33 9.93 -19.80
C ASP A 267 -6.34 8.43 -20.06
N LEU A 268 -5.49 7.67 -19.36
CA LEU A 268 -5.44 6.21 -19.50
C LEU A 268 -6.77 5.58 -19.10
N ASP A 269 -7.28 5.93 -17.92
CA ASP A 269 -8.47 5.29 -17.38
C ASP A 269 -9.73 5.63 -18.20
N ARG A 270 -9.84 6.88 -18.70
CA ARG A 270 -10.88 7.28 -19.65
C ARG A 270 -10.80 6.46 -20.94
N MET A 271 -9.61 6.37 -21.54
CA MET A 271 -9.40 5.58 -22.75
C MET A 271 -9.79 4.11 -22.54
N LEU A 272 -9.36 3.49 -21.44
CA LEU A 272 -9.71 2.11 -21.12
C LEU A 272 -11.22 1.94 -20.91
N GLY A 273 -11.85 2.85 -20.17
CA GLY A 273 -13.31 2.82 -19.94
C GLY A 273 -14.12 2.91 -21.24
N GLU A 274 -13.75 3.82 -22.14
CA GLU A 274 -14.41 4.01 -23.43
C GLU A 274 -14.14 2.86 -24.40
N GLN A 275 -12.90 2.42 -24.54
CA GLN A 275 -12.55 1.45 -25.59
C GLN A 275 -12.84 0.00 -25.20
N LEU A 276 -12.76 -0.36 -23.91
CA LEU A 276 -13.15 -1.69 -23.45
C LEU A 276 -14.67 -1.89 -23.52
N SER A 277 -15.46 -0.90 -23.10
CA SER A 277 -16.93 -0.97 -23.14
C SER A 277 -17.48 -1.06 -24.56
N ASN A 278 -16.82 -0.39 -25.52
CA ASN A 278 -17.20 -0.41 -26.93
C ASN A 278 -16.56 -1.57 -27.72
N GLY A 279 -15.74 -2.43 -27.10
CA GLY A 279 -15.07 -3.56 -27.75
C GLY A 279 -14.09 -3.14 -28.85
N VAL A 280 -13.51 -1.94 -28.75
CA VAL A 280 -12.67 -1.32 -29.79
C VAL A 280 -11.21 -1.77 -29.70
N LEU A 281 -10.74 -2.13 -28.51
CA LEU A 281 -9.36 -2.57 -28.30
C LEU A 281 -9.09 -3.93 -28.95
N SER A 282 -8.08 -3.99 -29.81
CA SER A 282 -7.63 -5.25 -30.40
C SER A 282 -6.89 -6.11 -29.37
N PRO A 283 -6.86 -7.45 -29.51
CA PRO A 283 -6.10 -8.33 -28.61
C PRO A 283 -4.60 -8.00 -28.55
N VAL A 284 -4.02 -7.54 -29.67
CA VAL A 284 -2.62 -7.10 -29.73
C VAL A 284 -2.42 -5.87 -28.85
N ARG A 285 -3.31 -4.87 -28.97
CA ARG A 285 -3.22 -3.65 -28.16
C ARG A 285 -3.43 -3.91 -26.67
N MET A 286 -4.37 -4.81 -26.32
CA MET A 286 -4.57 -5.23 -24.92
C MET A 286 -3.30 -5.89 -24.35
N THR A 287 -2.61 -6.70 -25.14
CA THR A 287 -1.35 -7.34 -24.74
C THR A 287 -0.23 -6.32 -24.52
N GLU A 288 -0.12 -5.31 -25.41
CA GLU A 288 0.83 -4.21 -25.25
C GLU A 288 0.56 -3.39 -23.98
N ILE A 289 -0.69 -3.00 -23.76
CA ILE A 289 -1.10 -2.27 -22.55
C ILE A 289 -0.76 -3.08 -21.31
N ASN A 290 -1.09 -4.37 -21.28
CA ASN A 290 -0.77 -5.23 -20.13
C ASN A 290 0.72 -5.28 -19.80
N ARG A 291 1.61 -5.35 -20.80
CA ARG A 291 3.06 -5.33 -20.59
C ARG A 291 3.54 -4.00 -19.99
N ILE A 292 2.86 -2.91 -20.30
CA ILE A 292 3.16 -1.59 -19.74
C ILE A 292 2.65 -1.52 -18.29
N LEU A 293 1.39 -1.91 -18.06
CA LEU A 293 0.76 -1.89 -16.73
C LEU A 293 1.51 -2.75 -15.71
N GLN A 294 2.08 -3.89 -16.14
CA GLN A 294 2.92 -4.75 -15.27
C GLN A 294 4.16 -4.04 -14.71
N LYS A 295 4.66 -3.01 -15.40
CA LYS A 295 5.87 -2.29 -15.00
C LYS A 295 5.60 -1.08 -14.11
N ILE A 296 4.32 -0.74 -13.88
CA ILE A 296 3.94 0.46 -13.13
C ILE A 296 4.51 0.44 -11.71
N GLU A 297 4.31 -0.67 -10.98
CA GLU A 297 4.79 -0.76 -9.60
C GLU A 297 6.34 -0.77 -9.55
N GLN A 298 6.98 -1.42 -10.52
CA GLN A 298 8.45 -1.45 -10.63
C GLN A 298 9.03 -0.06 -10.89
N ALA A 299 8.34 0.77 -11.68
CA ALA A 299 8.76 2.14 -11.95
C ALA A 299 8.81 3.01 -10.69
N MET A 300 8.10 2.62 -9.62
CA MET A 300 8.12 3.28 -8.31
C MET A 300 9.31 2.88 -7.44
N THR A 301 10.16 1.96 -7.89
CA THR A 301 11.37 1.55 -7.17
C THR A 301 12.59 2.37 -7.58
N ASP A 302 13.56 2.46 -6.69
CA ASP A 302 14.87 3.07 -6.92
C ASP A 302 15.98 2.05 -6.64
N THR A 303 16.96 1.95 -7.53
CA THR A 303 18.03 0.94 -7.46
C THR A 303 18.99 1.14 -6.29
N ASP A 304 19.17 2.37 -5.82
CA ASP A 304 20.03 2.65 -4.66
C ASP A 304 19.29 2.39 -3.34
N GLY A 305 17.97 2.22 -3.41
CA GLY A 305 17.09 2.03 -2.27
C GLY A 305 16.92 3.26 -1.38
N LEU A 306 16.38 3.03 -0.19
CA LEU A 306 16.12 4.08 0.80
C LEU A 306 17.38 4.36 1.67
N PRO A 307 17.58 5.62 2.11
CA PRO A 307 18.69 5.96 3.00
C PRO A 307 18.75 5.07 4.25
N GLY A 308 19.93 4.53 4.54
CA GLY A 308 20.17 3.63 5.68
C GLY A 308 19.58 2.22 5.53
N ARG A 309 18.81 1.94 4.48
CA ARG A 309 18.14 0.64 4.28
C ARG A 309 17.97 0.30 2.78
N PRO A 310 19.07 0.14 2.03
CA PRO A 310 19.06 0.02 0.56
C PRO A 310 18.34 -1.22 0.02
N TRP A 311 18.04 -2.20 0.87
CA TRP A 311 17.21 -3.34 0.50
C TRP A 311 15.76 -2.94 0.21
N PHE A 312 15.22 -1.94 0.91
CA PHE A 312 13.91 -1.37 0.58
C PHE A 312 14.08 -0.36 -0.56
N ARG A 313 13.47 -0.65 -1.70
CA ARG A 313 13.62 0.11 -2.95
C ARG A 313 12.40 0.92 -3.33
N HIS A 314 11.22 0.55 -2.83
CA HIS A 314 9.99 1.23 -3.17
C HIS A 314 9.93 2.64 -2.56
N THR A 315 9.71 3.64 -3.40
CA THR A 315 9.80 5.07 -3.01
C THR A 315 8.49 5.62 -2.43
N ILE A 316 7.35 4.97 -2.68
CA ILE A 316 6.04 5.39 -2.16
C ILE A 316 5.69 4.72 -0.81
N TYR A 317 5.96 3.43 -0.64
CA TYR A 317 5.61 2.65 0.54
C TYR A 317 6.83 1.91 1.08
N ALA A 318 7.12 2.03 2.37
CA ALA A 318 8.08 1.14 3.02
C ALA A 318 7.77 1.00 4.51
N PRO A 319 8.23 -0.09 5.19
CA PRO A 319 8.25 -0.10 6.65
C PRO A 319 9.06 1.10 7.16
N GLY A 320 8.63 1.73 8.24
CA GLY A 320 9.35 2.87 8.79
C GLY A 320 10.60 2.45 9.56
N PHE A 321 11.64 3.26 9.47
CA PHE A 321 12.94 3.01 10.07
C PHE A 321 12.86 2.71 11.58
N TYR A 322 11.97 3.41 12.29
CA TYR A 322 11.76 3.25 13.74
C TYR A 322 10.36 2.71 14.12
N THR A 323 9.50 2.41 13.15
CA THR A 323 8.12 1.94 13.42
C THR A 323 7.95 0.43 13.17
N GLY A 324 9.03 -0.28 12.83
CA GLY A 324 8.99 -1.70 12.53
C GLY A 324 8.05 -2.00 11.36
N TYR A 325 6.99 -2.77 11.61
CA TYR A 325 5.98 -3.12 10.60
C TYR A 325 5.13 -1.93 10.14
N GLY A 326 5.03 -0.87 10.96
CA GLY A 326 4.27 0.33 10.62
C GLY A 326 4.83 1.01 9.36
N VAL A 327 3.96 1.26 8.40
CA VAL A 327 4.33 1.86 7.10
C VAL A 327 4.63 3.36 7.21
N LYS A 328 5.61 3.80 6.42
CA LYS A 328 5.85 5.21 6.08
C LYS A 328 5.53 5.41 4.61
N THR A 329 4.69 6.41 4.34
CA THR A 329 4.36 6.87 2.98
C THR A 329 5.34 7.97 2.58
N LEU A 330 5.81 7.91 1.33
CA LEU A 330 6.93 8.73 0.85
C LEU A 330 8.13 8.68 1.81
N PRO A 331 8.60 7.48 2.20
CA PRO A 331 9.53 7.27 3.33
C PRO A 331 10.77 8.15 3.27
N GLY A 332 11.38 8.30 2.09
CA GLY A 332 12.59 9.12 1.93
C GLY A 332 12.41 10.58 2.36
N ILE A 333 11.25 11.19 2.07
CA ILE A 333 10.94 12.57 2.47
C ILE A 333 10.48 12.60 3.93
N ARG A 334 9.51 11.76 4.27
CA ARG A 334 8.86 11.76 5.59
C ARG A 334 9.87 11.51 6.69
N GLU A 335 10.72 10.52 6.53
CA GLU A 335 11.73 10.15 7.53
C GLU A 335 12.84 11.19 7.62
N ALA A 336 13.25 11.80 6.49
CA ALA A 336 14.23 12.89 6.51
C ALA A 336 13.71 14.10 7.31
N ILE A 337 12.42 14.44 7.16
CA ILE A 337 11.80 15.53 7.94
C ILE A 337 11.68 15.16 9.42
N GLU A 338 11.14 13.97 9.73
CA GLU A 338 10.96 13.50 11.12
C GLU A 338 12.29 13.42 11.88
N GLN A 339 13.37 13.01 11.21
CA GLN A 339 14.70 12.82 11.81
C GLN A 339 15.58 14.07 11.75
N ARG A 340 15.09 15.18 11.19
CA ARG A 340 15.85 16.42 11.00
C ARG A 340 17.07 16.29 10.09
N GLU A 341 17.05 15.33 9.19
CA GLU A 341 18.07 15.09 8.16
C GLU A 341 17.79 15.97 6.94
N TRP A 342 17.83 17.30 7.12
CA TRP A 342 17.38 18.27 6.11
C TRP A 342 18.05 18.10 4.74
N HIS A 343 19.32 17.72 4.75
CA HIS A 343 20.13 17.49 3.55
C HIS A 343 19.61 16.34 2.67
N LEU A 344 18.78 15.45 3.20
CA LEU A 344 18.16 14.35 2.45
C LEU A 344 16.82 14.74 1.82
N VAL A 345 16.15 15.80 2.29
CA VAL A 345 14.78 16.11 1.88
C VAL A 345 14.69 16.41 0.38
N GLU A 346 15.53 17.30 -0.15
CA GLU A 346 15.53 17.64 -1.58
C GLU A 346 15.94 16.46 -2.48
N PRO A 347 17.05 15.74 -2.24
CA PRO A 347 17.39 14.55 -3.02
C PRO A 347 16.30 13.47 -3.03
N GLN A 348 15.59 13.27 -1.92
CA GLN A 348 14.50 12.29 -1.86
C GLN A 348 13.25 12.78 -2.61
N MET A 349 12.96 14.09 -2.60
CA MET A 349 11.92 14.68 -3.45
C MET A 349 12.22 14.48 -4.94
N GLU A 350 13.46 14.68 -5.38
CA GLU A 350 13.87 14.47 -6.77
C GLU A 350 13.72 13.00 -7.19
N ARG A 351 14.12 12.07 -6.33
CA ARG A 351 13.98 10.62 -6.56
C ARG A 351 12.53 10.19 -6.70
N ILE A 352 11.65 10.68 -5.83
CA ILE A 352 10.21 10.38 -5.92
C ILE A 352 9.62 11.04 -7.17
N ALA A 353 9.94 12.30 -7.46
CA ALA A 353 9.46 12.97 -8.68
C ALA A 353 9.87 12.20 -9.95
N ALA A 354 11.12 11.73 -10.02
CA ALA A 354 11.59 10.89 -11.12
C ALA A 354 10.86 9.54 -11.21
N ALA A 355 10.51 8.94 -10.07
CA ALA A 355 9.70 7.72 -10.04
C ALA A 355 8.27 7.95 -10.57
N LEU A 356 7.63 9.06 -10.17
CA LEU A 356 6.31 9.44 -10.68
C LEU A 356 6.38 9.75 -12.18
N ASP A 357 7.43 10.42 -12.66
CA ASP A 357 7.61 10.70 -14.09
C ASP A 357 7.80 9.42 -14.91
N ARG A 358 8.50 8.41 -14.39
CA ARG A 358 8.57 7.07 -15.04
C ARG A 358 7.19 6.42 -15.15
N VAL A 359 6.37 6.51 -14.10
CA VAL A 359 4.99 6.00 -14.14
C VAL A 359 4.18 6.77 -15.19
N THR A 360 4.19 8.10 -15.14
CA THR A 360 3.50 8.97 -16.11
C THR A 360 3.86 8.62 -17.56
N GLU A 361 5.13 8.37 -17.82
CA GLU A 361 5.61 7.99 -19.14
C GLU A 361 5.05 6.63 -19.60
N LEU A 362 5.01 5.63 -18.71
CA LEU A 362 4.33 4.36 -18.98
C LEU A 362 2.84 4.57 -19.28
N LEU A 363 2.15 5.42 -18.52
CA LEU A 363 0.72 5.70 -18.75
C LEU A 363 0.50 6.33 -20.14
N ARG A 364 1.34 7.29 -20.54
CA ARG A 364 1.27 7.92 -21.87
C ARG A 364 1.50 6.92 -23.00
N GLN A 365 2.47 6.01 -22.85
CA GLN A 365 2.69 4.92 -23.81
C GLN A 365 1.46 3.98 -23.92
N ALA A 366 0.82 3.67 -22.79
CA ALA A 366 -0.40 2.86 -22.76
C ALA A 366 -1.60 3.58 -23.41
N THR A 367 -1.65 4.91 -23.37
CA THR A 367 -2.67 5.71 -24.06
C THR A 367 -2.33 5.95 -25.56
N GLY A 368 -1.10 5.67 -25.98
CA GLY A 368 -0.63 5.91 -27.35
C GLY A 368 -0.15 7.34 -27.61
N GLY A 369 0.13 8.10 -26.55
CA GLY A 369 0.81 9.39 -26.66
C GLY A 369 2.25 9.21 -27.12
N LEU A 370 2.71 10.02 -28.07
CA LEU A 370 4.13 10.08 -28.44
C LEU A 370 4.94 10.62 -27.26
N VAL A 371 5.98 9.90 -26.89
CA VAL A 371 7.05 10.38 -26.00
C VAL A 371 7.73 11.53 -26.73
N SER A 372 7.55 12.77 -26.27
CA SER A 372 8.19 13.96 -26.86
C SER A 372 9.58 14.20 -26.29
#